data_AF-A0A6J4C0D1-F1
#
_entry.id   AF-A0A6J4C0D1-F1
#
_cell.length_a   1.000
_cell.length_b   1.000
_cell.length_c   1.000
_cell.angle_alpha   90.00
_cell.angle_beta   90.00
_cell.angle_gamma   90.00
#
_symmetry.space_group_name_H-M   'P 1'
#
loop_
_entity.id
_entity.type
_entity.pdbx_description
1 polymer ?
#
loop_
_entity_poly.entity_id
_entity_poly.type
_entity_poly.pdbx_seq_one_letter_code
_entity_poly.pdbx_strand_id
1 'polypeptide(L)' 'MVTDEDRRYYERRAEMELEMAAGTDDPNACASHYTLANLYLALVFDDDAQVAS' A
#
# COMPACT_ATOMS: atom_id res chain seq x y z
N MET A 1 -13.62 10.20 0.53
CA MET A 1 -12.58 10.95 1.24
C MET A 1 -12.03 10.05 2.31
N VAL A 2 -10.85 9.53 2.06
CA VAL A 2 -10.01 8.79 2.99
C VAL A 2 -9.69 9.72 4.15
N THR A 3 -9.95 9.29 5.38
CA THR A 3 -9.61 10.09 6.56
C THR A 3 -8.10 10.02 6.86
N ASP A 4 -7.59 10.92 7.69
CA ASP A 4 -6.19 10.84 8.15
C ASP A 4 -5.88 9.51 8.87
N GLU A 5 -6.88 8.91 9.52
CA GLU A 5 -6.76 7.60 10.16
C GLU A 5 -6.65 6.47 9.12
N ASP A 6 -7.50 6.51 8.09
CA ASP A 6 -7.45 5.57 6.97
C ASP A 6 -6.12 5.68 6.23
N ARG A 7 -5.63 6.90 5.99
CA ARG A 7 -4.33 7.14 5.35
C ARG A 7 -3.19 6.47 6.12
N ARG A 8 -3.11 6.73 7.43
CA ARG A 8 -2.09 6.11 8.30
C ARG A 8 -2.23 4.59 8.39
N TYR A 9 -3.45 4.08 8.27
CA TYR A 9 -3.68 2.64 8.22
C TYR A 9 -3.10 2.05 6.92
N TYR A 10 -3.44 2.62 5.77
CA TYR A 10 -2.99 2.14 4.47
C TYR A 10 -1.48 2.29 4.27
N GLU A 11 -0.88 3.41 4.70
CA GLU A 11 0.57 3.61 4.68
C GLU A 11 1.29 2.53 5.49
N ARG A 12 0.88 2.28 6.73
CA ARG A 12 1.46 1.21 7.57
C ARG A 12 1.29 -0.18 6.96
N ARG A 13 0.12 -0.46 6.37
CA ARG A 13 -0.12 -1.74 5.70
C ARG A 13 0.80 -1.88 4.49
N ALA A 14 0.97 -0.84 3.68
CA ALA A 14 1.89 -0.86 2.56
C ALA A 14 3.34 -1.12 2.99
N GLU A 15 3.82 -0.45 4.05
CA GLU A 15 5.15 -0.68 4.63
C GLU A 15 5.35 -2.15 5.06
N MET A 16 4.38 -2.71 5.78
CA MET A 16 4.45 -4.13 6.20
C MET A 16 4.53 -5.09 5.01
N GLU A 17 3.74 -4.87 3.96
CA GLU A 17 3.79 -5.73 2.77
C GLU A 17 5.14 -5.59 2.03
N LEU A 18 5.73 -4.39 1.99
CA LEU A 18 7.07 -4.19 1.43
C LEU A 18 8.16 -4.91 2.22
N GLU A 19 8.08 -4.91 3.57
CA GLU A 19 8.97 -5.70 4.42
C GLU A 19 8.83 -7.20 4.16
N MET A 20 7.60 -7.70 4.02
CA MET A 20 7.33 -9.10 3.69
C MET A 20 7.84 -9.48 2.29
N ALA A 21 7.69 -8.59 1.31
CA ALA A 21 8.23 -8.79 -0.05
C ALA A 21 9.75 -8.87 -0.06
N ALA A 22 10.43 -8.07 0.77
CA ALA A 22 11.89 -8.06 0.89
C ALA A 22 12.43 -9.29 1.65
N GLY A 23 11.62 -9.87 2.55
CA GLY A 23 12.01 -11.00 3.39
C GLY A 23 11.68 -12.38 2.83
N THR A 24 10.98 -12.47 1.69
CA THR A 24 10.55 -13.75 1.11
C THR A 24 11.42 -14.17 -0.08
N ASP A 25 11.74 -15.47 -0.13
CA ASP A 25 12.46 -16.09 -1.26
C ASP A 25 11.50 -16.66 -2.33
N ASP A 26 10.19 -16.71 -2.06
CA ASP A 26 9.19 -17.19 -3.03
C ASP A 26 8.81 -16.03 -3.99
N PRO A 27 9.12 -16.15 -5.30
CA PRO A 27 8.78 -15.11 -6.27
C PRO A 27 7.29 -14.79 -6.36
N ASN A 28 6.41 -15.78 -6.14
CA ASN A 28 4.97 -15.58 -6.20
C ASN A 28 4.46 -14.82 -4.95
N ALA A 29 5.02 -15.15 -3.78
CA ALA A 29 4.74 -14.41 -2.56
C ALA A 29 5.25 -12.96 -2.66
N CYS A 30 6.48 -12.78 -3.16
CA CYS A 30 7.07 -11.46 -3.39
C CYS A 30 6.18 -10.59 -4.28
N ALA A 31 5.72 -11.12 -5.43
CA ALA A 31 4.82 -10.42 -6.34
C ALA A 31 3.45 -10.09 -5.69
N SER A 32 2.93 -10.99 -4.86
CA SER A 32 1.65 -10.79 -4.16
C SER A 32 1.74 -9.65 -3.14
N HIS A 33 2.83 -9.62 -2.36
CA HIS A 33 3.10 -8.55 -1.40
C HIS A 33 3.25 -7.19 -2.09
N TYR A 34 3.99 -7.11 -3.21
CA TYR A 34 4.08 -5.87 -3.99
C TYR A 34 2.72 -5.42 -4.56
N THR A 35 1.89 -6.37 -4.98
CA THR A 35 0.53 -6.06 -5.45
C THR A 35 -0.32 -5.43 -4.35
N LEU A 36 -0.26 -5.97 -3.13
CA LEU A 36 -0.98 -5.42 -1.98
C LEU A 36 -0.43 -4.06 -1.56
N ALA A 37 0.89 -3.88 -1.52
CA ALA A 37 1.51 -2.60 -1.22
C ALA A 37 1.04 -1.51 -2.20
N ASN A 38 1.04 -1.80 -3.49
CA ASN A 38 0.56 -0.88 -4.52
C ASN A 38 -0.92 -0.55 -4.37
N LEU A 39 -1.77 -1.52 -4.00
CA LEU A 39 -3.19 -1.28 -3.75
C LEU A 39 -3.40 -0.32 -2.58
N TYR A 40 -2.68 -0.51 -1.48
CA TYR A 40 -2.78 0.38 -0.32
C TYR A 40 -2.28 1.80 -0.63
N LEU A 41 -1.20 1.93 -1.39
CA LEU A 41 -0.69 3.24 -1.81
C LEU A 41 -1.66 3.93 -2.78
N ALA A 42 -2.30 3.19 -3.69
CA ALA A 42 -3.32 3.75 -4.57
C ALA A 42 -4.50 4.33 -3.77
N LEU A 43 -4.96 3.66 -2.71
CA LEU A 43 -6.01 4.18 -1.84
C LEU A 43 -5.64 5.51 -1.17
N VAL A 44 -4.36 5.74 -0.91
CA VAL A 44 -3.86 7.00 -0.34
C VAL A 44 -3.75 8.09 -1.41
N PHE A 45 -3.11 7.78 -2.54
CA PHE A 45 -2.71 8.77 -3.53
C PHE A 45 -3.78 9.06 -4.60
N ASP A 46 -4.66 8.12 -4.94
CA ASP A 46 -5.75 8.38 -5.89
C ASP A 46 -6.91 9.18 -5.26
N ASP A 47 -7.09 9.11 -3.94
CA ASP A 47 -8.02 10.00 -3.23
C ASP A 47 -7.41 11.41 -3.10
N ASP A 48 -6.11 11.52 -2.78
CA ASP A 48 -5.39 12.81 -2.78
C ASP A 48 -5.39 13.49 -4.16
N ALA A 49 -5.29 12.72 -5.24
CA ALA A 49 -5.38 13.22 -6.61
C ALA A 49 -6.78 13.78 -6.96
N GLN A 50 -7.86 13.20 -6.41
CA GLN A 50 -9.23 13.71 -6.57
C GLN A 50 -9.52 14.95 -5.73
N VAL A 51 -8.83 15.13 -4.60
CA VAL A 51 -8.99 16.34 -3.75
C VAL A 51 -8.18 17.52 -4.30
N ALA A 52 -7.14 17.27 -5.08
CA ALA A 52 -6.28 18.29 -5.69
C ALA A 52 -6.76 18.81 -7.07
N SER A 53 -7.85 18.28 -7.63
CA SER A 53 -8.43 18.65 -8.94
C SER A 53 -9.70 19.48 -8.83
#